data_AF-J9FL21-F1
#
_entry.id   AF-J9FL21-F1
#
_cell.length_a   1.000
_cell.length_b   1.000
_cell.length_c   1.000
_cell.angle_alpha   90.00
_cell.angle_beta   90.00
_cell.angle_gamma   90.00
#
_symmetry.space_group_name_H-M   'P 1'
#
loop_
_entity.id
_entity.type
_entity.pdbx_description
1 polymer ?
#
loop_
_entity_poly.entity_id
_entity_poly.type
_entity_poly.pdbx_seq_one_letter_code
_entity_poly.pdbx_strand_id
1 'polypeptide(L)' 'MRRCDSEFRRYYDLKFKEVNKYQHKRALALTARKLVRLVFRLLKDNRLYTPPEG' A
#
# COMPACT_ATOMS: atom_id res chain seq x y z
N MET A 1 5.97 -17.21 -5.89
CA MET A 1 6.47 -16.17 -4.96
C MET A 1 5.86 -14.82 -5.37
N ARG A 2 4.74 -14.40 -4.77
CA ARG A 2 4.08 -13.12 -5.09
C ARG A 2 4.97 -11.98 -4.58
N ARG A 3 5.77 -11.37 -5.48
CA ARG A 3 6.84 -10.42 -5.11
C ARG A 3 6.35 -9.05 -4.64
N CYS A 4 5.17 -8.62 -5.06
CA CYS A 4 4.52 -7.36 -4.66
C CYS A 4 3.03 -7.45 -5.02
N ASP A 5 2.12 -7.14 -4.10
CA ASP A 5 0.71 -6.96 -4.44
C ASP A 5 0.57 -5.82 -5.46
N SER A 6 -0.08 -6.10 -6.59
CA SER A 6 -0.30 -5.13 -7.68
C SER A 6 -1.06 -3.89 -7.21
N GLU A 7 -1.86 -4.05 -6.16
CA GLU A 7 -2.61 -3.03 -5.44
C GLU A 7 -1.71 -1.87 -4.96
N PHE A 8 -0.60 -2.18 -4.27
CA PHE A 8 0.30 -1.16 -3.73
C PHE A 8 1.05 -0.42 -4.83
N ARG A 9 1.37 -1.09 -5.94
CA ARG A 9 1.99 -0.44 -7.10
C ARG A 9 1.02 0.50 -7.79
N ARG A 10 -0.22 0.07 -8.03
CA ARG A 10 -1.28 0.92 -8.57
C ARG A 10 -1.51 2.14 -7.68
N TYR A 11 -1.56 1.94 -6.37
CA TYR A 11 -1.73 3.02 -5.41
C TYR A 11 -0.56 4.00 -5.42
N TYR A 12 0.68 3.50 -5.47
CA TYR A 12 1.87 4.35 -5.61
C TYR A 12 1.81 5.21 -6.87
N ASP A 13 1.51 4.61 -8.04
CA ASP A 13 1.45 5.33 -9.31
C ASP A 13 0.36 6.41 -9.32
N LEU A 14 -0.79 6.13 -8.70
CA LEU A 14 -1.85 7.13 -8.50
C LEU A 14 -1.34 8.30 -7.63
N LYS A 15 -0.74 8.00 -6.46
CA LYS A 15 -0.24 9.04 -5.54
C LYS A 15 0.95 9.81 -6.06
N PHE A 16 1.71 9.23 -6.98
CA PHE A 16 2.80 9.87 -7.68
C PHE A 16 2.27 10.93 -8.65
N LYS A 17 1.26 10.60 -9.46
CA LYS A 17 0.67 11.52 -10.45
C LYS A 17 -0.14 12.66 -9.84
N GLU A 18 -0.56 12.55 -8.58
CA GLU A 18 -1.36 13.57 -7.89
C GLU A 18 -0.62 14.89 -7.63
N VAL A 19 0.71 14.89 -7.50
CA VAL A 19 1.46 16.04 -6.99
C VAL A 19 2.70 16.30 -7.83
N ASN A 20 2.95 17.56 -8.22
CA ASN A 20 4.12 17.93 -9.02
C ASN A 20 5.44 18.02 -8.23
N LYS A 21 5.40 18.23 -6.91
CA LYS A 21 6.59 18.40 -6.06
C LYS A 21 6.65 17.32 -4.97
N TYR A 22 7.84 16.74 -4.76
CA TYR A 22 8.08 15.67 -3.78
C TYR A 22 7.22 14.41 -3.97
N GLN A 23 6.77 14.16 -5.20
CA GLN A 23 5.91 13.04 -5.59
C GLN A 23 6.41 11.68 -5.07
N HIS A 24 7.70 11.36 -5.24
CA HIS A 24 8.27 10.09 -4.78
C HIS A 24 8.16 9.91 -3.26
N LYS A 25 8.59 10.92 -2.49
CA LYS A 25 8.56 10.86 -1.02
C LYS A 25 7.13 10.74 -0.50
N ARG A 26 6.21 11.53 -1.07
CA ARG A 26 4.79 11.50 -0.68
C ARG A 26 4.13 10.17 -1.06
N ALA A 27 4.28 9.73 -2.31
CA ALA A 27 3.70 8.49 -2.79
C ALA A 27 4.20 7.30 -1.97
N LEU A 28 5.51 7.21 -1.71
CA LEU A 28 6.10 6.17 -0.88
C LEU A 28 5.53 6.17 0.54
N ALA A 29 5.48 7.34 1.20
CA ALA A 29 4.96 7.45 2.56
C ALA A 29 3.47 7.04 2.64
N LEU A 30 2.66 7.42 1.65
CA LEU A 30 1.26 7.04 1.60
C LEU A 30 1.08 5.54 1.35
N THR A 31 1.88 4.94 0.47
CA THR A 31 1.86 3.49 0.21
C THR A 31 2.30 2.70 1.45
N ALA A 32 3.36 3.14 2.13
CA ALA A 32 3.80 2.53 3.40
C ALA A 32 2.73 2.66 4.48
N ARG A 33 2.10 3.83 4.62
CA ARG A 33 1.00 4.04 5.58
C ARG A 33 -0.19 3.12 5.32
N LYS A 34 -0.50 2.85 4.04
CA LYS A 34 -1.54 1.89 3.65
C LYS A 34 -1.20 0.47 4.12
N LEU A 35 0.04 0.03 3.90
CA LEU A 35 0.53 -1.27 4.34
C LEU A 35 0.48 -1.39 5.87
N VAL A 36 1.00 -0.40 6.60
CA VAL A 36 1.01 -0.42 8.07
C VAL A 36 -0.42 -0.48 8.63
N ARG A 37 -1.37 0.24 8.03
CA ARG A 37 -2.79 0.15 8.43
C ARG A 37 -3.37 -1.24 8.24
N LEU A 38 -3.04 -1.92 7.14
CA LEU A 38 -3.44 -3.30 6.90
C LEU A 38 -2.87 -4.23 7.97
N VAL A 39 -1.55 -4.19 8.18
CA VAL A 39 -0.87 -5.01 9.20
C VAL A 39 -1.46 -4.78 10.58
N PHE A 40 -1.66 -3.52 10.97
CA PHE A 40 -2.25 -3.18 12.26
C PHE A 40 -3.67 -3.74 12.41
N ARG A 41 -4.50 -3.67 11.37
CA ARG A 41 -5.85 -4.24 11.39
C ARG A 41 -5.82 -5.76 11.55
N LEU A 42 -4.96 -6.43 10.78
CA LEU A 42 -4.82 -7.89 10.83
C LEU A 42 -4.36 -8.38 12.21
N LEU A 43 -3.38 -7.70 12.79
CA LEU A 43 -2.90 -7.99 14.14
C LEU A 43 -4.00 -7.76 15.19
N LYS A 44 -4.76 -6.66 15.06
CA LYS A 44 -5.87 -6.35 15.97
C LYS A 44 -6.98 -7.40 15.91
N ASP A 45 -7.30 -7.87 14.72
CA ASP A 45 -8.39 -8.82 14.50
C ASP A 45 -7.92 -10.28 14.64
N ASN A 46 -6.62 -10.50 14.91
CA ASN A 46 -5.94 -11.81 14.93
C ASN A 46 -6.26 -12.68 13.70
N ARG A 47 -6.29 -12.03 12.53
CA ARG A 47 -6.66 -12.66 11.25
C ARG A 47 -5.46 -12.73 10.33
N LEU A 48 -5.36 -13.85 9.60
CA LEU A 48 -4.37 -14.00 8.54
C LEU A 48 -4.71 -13.08 7.36
N TYR A 49 -3.68 -12.59 6.68
CA TYR A 49 -3.86 -11.80 5.47
C TYR A 49 -4.42 -12.68 4.35
N THR A 50 -5.63 -12.34 3.89
CA THR A 50 -6.20 -12.90 2.67
C THR A 50 -6.10 -11.83 1.57
N PRO A 51 -5.20 -11.98 0.60
CA PRO A 51 -5.14 -11.04 -0.51
C PRO A 51 -6.45 -11.10 -1.30
N PRO A 52 -6.99 -9.97 -1.78
CA PRO A 52 -8.14 -9.98 -2.68
C PRO A 52 -7.77 -10.84 -3.90
N GLU A 53 -8.68 -11.74 -4.30
CA GLU A 53 -8.51 -12.48 -5.55
C GLU A 53 -8.34 -11.46 -6.68
N GLY A 54 -7.19 -11.53 -7.34
CA GLY A 54 -6.78 -10.59 -8.39
C GLY A 54 -7.32 -11.00 -9.74
#